data_AF-A0A1M6BCD1-F1
#
_entry.id   AF-A0A1M6BCD1-F1
#
_cell.length_a   1.000
_cell.length_b   1.000
_cell.length_c   1.000
_cell.angle_alpha   90.00
_cell.angle_beta   90.00
_cell.angle_gamma   90.00
#
_symmetry.space_group_name_H-M   'P 1'
#
loop_
_entity.id
_entity.type
_entity.pdbx_description
1 polymer ?
#
loop_
_entity_poly.entity_id
_entity_poly.type
_entity_poly.pdbx_seq_one_letter_code
_entity_poly.pdbx_strand_id
1 'polypeptide(L)' 'MHIRILCRTCLGTGHRAVVTARLEDDDTITQVLLSHPCTDCDANGHITQNSTNRSEPPETPLPT' A
#
# COMPACT_ATOMS: atom_id res chain seq x y z
N MET A 1 21.06 5.23 -13.09
CA MET A 1 19.93 6.13 -12.75
C MET A 1 18.88 5.32 -12.01
N HIS A 2 18.18 5.91 -11.05
CA HIS A 2 17.11 5.25 -10.31
C HIS A 2 15.79 5.94 -10.61
N ILE A 3 14.71 5.17 -10.67
CA ILE A 3 13.35 5.67 -10.77
C ILE A 3 12.59 5.35 -9.48
N ARG A 4 11.65 6.23 -9.14
CA ARG A 4 10.72 6.03 -8.02
C ARG A 4 9.38 5.64 -8.59
N ILE A 5 8.92 4.43 -8.25
CA ILE A 5 7.62 3.92 -8.68
C ILE A 5 6.69 4.03 -7.48
N LEU A 6 5.55 4.69 -7.65
CA LEU A 6 4.53 4.80 -6.59
C LEU A 6 4.13 3.41 -6.11
N CYS A 7 4.12 3.22 -4.79
CA CYS A 7 3.62 2.00 -4.19
C CYS A 7 2.13 1.90 -4.48
N ARG A 8 1.73 0.82 -5.15
CA ARG A 8 0.34 0.61 -5.56
C ARG A 8 -0.61 0.43 -4.38
N THR A 9 -0.10 -0.04 -3.25
CA THR A 9 -0.96 -0.40 -2.11
C THR A 9 -1.25 0.77 -1.18
N CYS A 10 -0.35 1.74 -1.06
CA CYS A 10 -0.61 2.99 -0.34
C CYS A 10 -0.76 4.22 -1.25
N LEU A 11 -0.73 4.03 -2.57
CA LEU A 11 -0.91 5.10 -3.56
C LEU A 11 0.00 6.32 -3.35
N GLY A 12 1.24 6.11 -2.87
CA GLY A 12 2.18 7.21 -2.64
C GLY A 12 2.23 7.78 -1.22
N THR A 13 1.27 7.47 -0.35
CA THR A 13 1.19 8.11 0.99
C THR A 13 2.16 7.53 2.02
N GLY A 14 2.71 6.35 1.76
CA GLY A 14 3.48 5.56 2.73
C GLY A 14 2.62 4.94 3.84
N HIS A 15 1.32 5.17 3.86
CA HIS A 15 0.42 4.70 4.91
C HIS A 15 -0.87 4.13 4.35
N ARG A 16 -1.45 3.17 5.05
CA ARG A 16 -2.80 2.65 4.77
C ARG A 16 -3.74 3.07 5.89
N ALA A 17 -4.94 3.44 5.50
CA ALA A 17 -6.00 3.71 6.45
C ALA A 17 -6.74 2.40 6.75
N VAL A 18 -6.94 2.11 8.03
CA VAL A 18 -7.71 0.97 8.52
C VAL A 18 -8.86 1.51 9.35
N VAL A 19 -10.08 1.11 9.03
CA VAL A 19 -11.27 1.43 9.83
C VAL A 19 -11.45 0.31 10.85
N THR A 20 -11.45 0.66 12.13
CA THR A 20 -11.74 -0.27 13.22
C THR A 20 -12.95 0.19 14.01
N ALA A 21 -13.68 -0.76 14.57
CA ALA A 21 -14.68 -0.48 15.60
C ALA A 21 -13.98 -0.36 16.95
N ARG A 22 -14.37 0.64 17.73
CA ARG A 22 -13.99 0.81 19.14
C ARG A 22 -15.27 0.78 19.97
N LEU A 23 -15.30 -0.06 20.99
CA LEU A 23 -16.36 -0.05 21.99
C LEU A 23 -16.02 1.04 23.01
N GLU A 24 -16.97 1.95 23.25
CA GLU A 24 -16.88 2.97 24.29
C GLU A 24 -17.51 2.48 25.60
N ASP A 25 -17.22 3.17 26.70
CA ASP A 25 -17.67 2.77 28.05
C ASP A 25 -19.20 2.77 28.22
N ASP A 26 -19.93 3.44 27.32
CA ASP A 26 -21.40 3.53 27.28
C ASP A 26 -22.02 2.59 26.21
N ASP A 27 -21.38 1.44 25.97
CA ASP A 27 -21.79 0.40 25.00
C ASP A 27 -22.01 0.89 23.55
N THR A 28 -21.47 2.06 23.22
CA THR A 28 -21.57 2.66 21.89
C THR A 28 -20.40 2.20 21.03
N ILE A 29 -20.67 1.78 19.79
CA ILE A 29 -19.63 1.39 18.82
C ILE A 29 -19.29 2.60 17.95
N THR A 30 -18.08 3.11 18.08
CA THR A 30 -17.55 4.18 17.22
C THR A 30 -16.58 3.61 16.19
N GLN A 31 -16.61 4.16 14.98
CA GLN A 31 -15.63 3.83 13.95
C GLN A 31 -14.44 4.79 14.05
N VAL A 32 -13.24 4.22 14.16
CA VAL A 32 -12.00 4.99 14.23
C VAL A 32 -11.17 4.69 12.99
N LEU A 33 -10.65 5.73 12.37
CA LEU A 33 -9.70 5.63 11.27
C LEU A 33 -8.28 5.62 11.85
N LEU A 34 -7.57 4.51 11.65
CA LEU A 34 -6.19 4.34 12.07
C LEU A 34 -5.26 4.36 10.87
N SER A 35 -4.17 5.13 10.97
CA SER A 35 -3.11 5.13 9.97
C SER A 35 -2.04 4.10 10.33
N HIS A 36 -1.76 3.17 9.42
CA HIS A 36 -0.71 2.17 9.58
C HIS A 36 0.37 2.35 8.50
N PRO A 37 1.66 2.21 8.84
CA PRO A 37 2.73 2.27 7.84
C PRO A 37 2.54 1.18 6.79
N CYS A 38 2.73 1.54 5.52
CA CYS A 38 2.62 0.58 4.42
C CYS A 38 3.88 -0.27 4.34
N THR A 39 3.76 -1.54 4.70
CA THR A 39 4.87 -2.52 4.68
C THR A 39 5.44 -2.75 3.28
N ASP A 40 4.61 -2.73 2.22
CA ASP A 40 5.06 -3.01 0.85
C ASP A 40 6.06 -1.98 0.29
N CYS A 41 6.20 -0.82 0.93
CA CYS A 41 7.16 0.21 0.55
C CYS A 41 7.92 0.79 1.74
N ASP A 42 7.94 0.09 2.87
CA ASP A 42 8.57 0.53 4.12
C ASP A 42 8.21 1.98 4.50
N ALA A 43 6.92 2.31 4.35
CA ALA A 43 6.34 3.63 4.56
C ALA A 43 6.91 4.79 3.70
N ASN A 44 7.70 4.50 2.65
CA ASN A 44 8.25 5.53 1.76
C ASN A 44 7.25 6.05 0.71
N GLY A 45 6.14 5.35 0.51
CA GLY A 45 5.15 5.66 -0.53
C GLY A 45 5.57 5.24 -1.94
N HIS A 46 6.83 4.86 -2.14
CA HIS A 46 7.38 4.45 -3.43
C HIS A 46 8.44 3.37 -3.25
N ILE A 47 8.71 2.64 -4.33
CA ILE A 47 9.80 1.69 -4.44
C ILE A 47 10.85 2.29 -5.36
N THR A 48 12.12 2.18 -4.98
CA THR A 48 13.25 2.62 -5.83
C THR A 48 13.71 1.45 -6.68
N GLN A 49 13.73 1.63 -8.00
CA GLN A 49 14.20 0.63 -8.95
C GLN A 49 15.28 1.22 -9.85
N ASN A 50 16.22 0.39 -10.30
CA ASN A 50 17.16 0.78 -11.35
C ASN A 50 16.40 1.11 -12.64
N SER A 51 16.75 2.22 -13.27
CA SER A 51 16.06 2.69 -14.50
C SER A 51 16.18 1.74 -15.68
N THR A 52 17.14 0.80 -15.64
CA THR A 52 17.37 -0.21 -16.68
C THR A 52 16.61 -1.51 -16.43
N ASN A 53 15.99 -1.67 -15.26
CA ASN A 53 15.22 -2.86 -14.93
C ASN A 53 13.78 -2.66 -15.42
N ARG A 54 13.46 -3.27 -16.56
CA ARG A 54 12.10 -3.33 -17.09
C ARG A 54 11.41 -4.52 -16.44
N SER A 55 10.44 -4.27 -15.56
CA SER A 55 9.56 -5.33 -15.05
C SER A 55 8.86 -5.96 -16.24
N GLU A 56 9.17 -7.21 -16.56
CA GLU A 56 8.47 -7.93 -17.61
C GLU A 56 6.98 -8.00 -17.25
N PRO A 57 6.07 -7.74 -18.21
CA PRO A 57 4.65 -7.94 -17.95
C PRO A 57 4.44 -9.39 -17.54
N PRO A 58 3.53 -9.67 -16.57
CA PRO A 58 3.22 -11.04 -16.21
C PRO A 58 2.79 -11.78 -17.47
N GLU A 59 3.44 -12.93 -17.76
CA GLU A 59 3.05 -13.80 -18.87
C GLU A 59 1.62 -14.25 -18.61
N THR A 60 0.66 -13.66 -19.32
CA THR A 60 -0.71 -14.16 -19.32
C THR A 60 -0.67 -15.51 -20.05
N PRO A 61 -1.00 -16.65 -19.41
CA PRO A 61 -1.07 -17.90 -20.13
C PRO A 61 -2.13 -17.78 -21.23
N LEU A 62 -1.74 -18.07 -22.46
CA LEU A 62 -2.65 -18.12 -23.61
C LEU A 62 -3.70 -19.22 -23.35
N PRO A 63 -5.00 -18.97 -23.55
CA PRO A 63 -5.98 -20.05 -23.47
C PRO A 63 -5.71 -21.06 -24.59
N THR A 64 -5.50 -22.32 -24.21
CA THR A 64 -5.49 -23.51 -25.10
C THR A 64 -6.88 -23.86 -25.57
#